data_AF-A0A847MHU8-F1
#
_entry.id   AF-A0A847MHU8-F1
#
_cell.length_a   1.000
_cell.length_b   1.000
_cell.length_c   1.000
_cell.angle_alpha   90.00
_cell.angle_beta   90.00
_cell.angle_gamma   90.00
#
_symmetry.space_group_name_H-M   'P 1'
#
loop_
_entity.id
_entity.type
_entity.pdbx_description
1 polymer ?
#
loop_
_entity_poly.entity_id
_entity_poly.type
_entity_poly.pdbx_seq_one_letter_code
_entity_poly.pdbx_strand_id
1 'polypeptide(L)'
;MKKTRPCVRVRLALPFVVLCALIFAAAPAWADESAGLVPSGAFEGGKAWRSSVGGYAVLSLKGSWHGMGRQYGGLLSSQLQEFYGAIKADLEARGLRPEHLEEVREIFDTYSDPMKELLRGMSETSGLSLEEHILFETSFYILPDLVIEQSKKAPSCSGIAVAAPRTADGKLYFARNWDMTQTAMRPYLKYLALVTFNPDDGSLAFANIRPIGQVYVETGINEKGILIEVNNGSGSDPTENPDGTFVPVELFSLLNECSAFDEVISRLTADKLDA
;
A
#
# COMPACT_ATOMS: atom_id res chain seq x y z
N MET A 1 -4.79 25.47 -94.26
CA MET A 1 -3.73 25.03 -93.31
C MET A 1 -3.47 26.10 -92.27
N LYS A 2 -3.91 25.91 -91.03
CA LYS A 2 -3.18 26.29 -89.82
C LYS A 2 -3.79 25.49 -88.67
N LYS A 3 -3.00 24.52 -88.20
CA LYS A 3 -3.34 23.48 -87.23
C LYS A 3 -3.56 24.08 -85.84
N THR A 4 -4.68 23.74 -85.23
CA THR A 4 -4.98 23.86 -83.80
C THR A 4 -3.98 23.01 -83.00
N ARG A 5 -3.25 23.63 -82.07
CA ARG A 5 -2.46 22.91 -81.05
C ARG A 5 -3.30 22.76 -79.78
N PRO A 6 -3.40 21.56 -79.18
CA PRO A 6 -4.02 21.40 -77.87
C PRO A 6 -2.96 21.74 -76.81
N CYS A 7 -3.30 22.62 -75.86
CA CYS A 7 -2.48 22.85 -74.68
C CYS A 7 -3.14 22.20 -73.47
N VAL A 8 -2.31 21.46 -72.75
CA VAL A 8 -2.60 20.45 -71.75
C VAL A 8 -3.23 21.08 -70.50
N ARG A 9 -4.36 20.53 -70.04
CA ARG A 9 -4.92 20.83 -68.71
C ARG A 9 -4.02 20.18 -67.66
N VAL A 10 -3.18 20.97 -67.01
CA VAL A 10 -2.49 20.57 -65.78
C VAL A 10 -3.54 20.49 -64.66
N ARG A 11 -3.94 19.27 -64.28
CA ARG A 11 -4.68 19.04 -63.04
C ARG A 11 -3.67 19.08 -61.89
N LEU A 12 -3.65 20.18 -61.15
CA LEU A 12 -2.93 20.27 -59.89
C LEU A 12 -3.70 19.41 -58.87
N ALA A 13 -3.24 18.17 -58.66
CA ALA A 13 -3.72 17.33 -57.58
C ALA A 13 -3.15 17.91 -56.27
N LEU A 14 -4.00 18.57 -55.49
CA LEU A 14 -3.68 19.00 -54.14
C LEU A 14 -3.56 17.74 -53.26
N PRO A 15 -2.42 17.43 -52.64
CA PRO A 15 -2.36 16.34 -51.70
C PRO A 15 -3.15 16.74 -50.44
N PHE A 16 -4.19 15.98 -50.15
CA PHE A 16 -4.95 16.07 -48.90
C PHE A 16 -4.02 15.62 -47.78
N VAL A 17 -3.36 16.57 -47.12
CA VAL A 17 -2.60 16.31 -45.90
C VAL A 17 -3.63 16.00 -44.81
N VAL A 18 -3.80 14.72 -44.51
CA VAL A 18 -4.49 14.26 -43.31
C VAL A 18 -3.62 14.71 -42.14
N LEU A 19 -4.01 15.83 -41.52
CA LEU A 19 -3.45 16.27 -40.25
C LEU A 19 -3.97 15.32 -39.18
N CYS A 20 -3.23 14.23 -38.94
CA CYS A 20 -3.41 13.40 -37.75
C CYS A 20 -3.14 14.30 -36.54
N ALA A 21 -4.19 14.85 -35.96
CA ALA A 21 -4.12 15.43 -34.63
C ALA A 21 -3.78 14.28 -33.67
N LEU A 22 -2.48 14.15 -33.37
CA LEU A 22 -2.01 13.41 -32.22
C LEU A 22 -2.56 14.15 -30.99
N ILE A 23 -3.75 13.75 -30.57
CA ILE A 23 -4.22 14.01 -29.21
C ILE A 23 -3.30 13.17 -28.33
N PHE A 24 -2.15 13.74 -27.96
CA PHE A 24 -1.52 13.33 -26.72
C PHE A 24 -2.58 13.63 -25.67
N ALA A 25 -3.20 12.57 -25.14
CA ALA A 25 -3.86 12.63 -23.86
C ALA A 25 -2.78 13.10 -22.89
N ALA A 26 -2.73 14.41 -22.65
CA ALA A 26 -1.93 14.95 -21.58
C ALA A 26 -2.44 14.23 -20.33
N ALA A 27 -1.59 13.35 -19.78
CA ALA A 27 -1.82 12.83 -18.44
C ALA A 27 -2.16 14.04 -17.57
N PRO A 28 -3.18 13.97 -16.71
CA PRO A 28 -3.52 15.10 -15.85
C PRO A 28 -2.24 15.54 -15.18
N ALA A 29 -1.89 16.81 -15.31
CA ALA A 29 -0.79 17.38 -14.57
C ALA A 29 -1.24 17.37 -13.10
N TRP A 30 -0.83 16.36 -12.33
CA TRP A 30 -0.89 16.36 -10.87
C TRP A 30 0.16 17.37 -10.37
N ALA A 31 -0.02 18.63 -10.71
CA ALA A 31 0.91 19.72 -10.46
C ALA A 31 0.26 20.86 -9.68
N ASP A 32 -0.79 20.56 -8.93
CA ASP A 32 -1.14 21.36 -7.76
C ASP A 32 -0.56 20.66 -6.54
N GLU A 33 0.25 21.39 -5.78
CA GLU A 33 0.63 21.04 -4.41
C GLU A 33 -0.66 20.64 -3.69
N SER A 34 -0.82 19.36 -3.37
CA SER A 34 -2.10 18.78 -2.97
C SER A 34 -2.68 19.59 -1.82
N ALA A 35 -3.76 20.33 -2.09
CA ALA A 35 -4.44 21.14 -1.10
C ALA A 35 -4.70 20.26 0.13
N GLY A 36 -4.03 20.58 1.24
CA GLY A 36 -4.15 19.83 2.48
C GLY A 36 -3.01 18.88 2.85
N LEU A 37 -1.85 18.91 2.18
CA LEU A 37 -0.61 18.33 2.71
C LEU A 37 0.40 19.43 3.10
N VAL A 38 1.02 19.30 4.26
CA VAL A 38 2.06 20.21 4.77
C VAL A 38 3.41 19.50 4.69
N PRO A 39 4.40 19.99 3.92
CA PRO A 39 5.71 19.36 3.83
C PRO A 39 6.36 19.20 5.21
N SER A 40 6.92 18.01 5.49
CA SER A 40 7.55 17.70 6.79
C SER A 40 8.97 17.16 6.69
N GLY A 41 9.42 16.74 5.50
CA GLY A 41 10.81 16.33 5.33
C GLY A 41 11.13 15.75 3.96
N ALA A 42 12.43 15.61 3.69
CA ALA A 42 12.96 14.84 2.57
C ALA A 42 14.24 14.14 3.02
N PHE A 43 14.45 12.91 2.58
CA PHE A 43 15.63 12.12 2.91
C PHE A 43 15.89 11.16 1.75
N GLU A 44 17.10 11.20 1.19
CA GLU A 44 17.56 10.29 0.12
C GLU A 44 16.61 10.13 -1.07
N GLY A 45 15.94 11.22 -1.44
CA GLY A 45 14.99 11.25 -2.55
C GLY A 45 13.54 10.93 -2.16
N GLY A 46 13.31 10.32 -1.00
CA GLY A 46 12.00 10.18 -0.39
C GLY A 46 11.49 11.51 0.16
N LYS A 47 10.16 11.67 0.22
CA LYS A 47 9.49 12.88 0.69
C LYS A 47 8.41 12.54 1.72
N ALA A 48 8.25 13.45 2.69
CA ALA A 48 7.26 13.34 3.75
C ALA A 48 6.42 14.61 3.85
N TRP A 49 5.15 14.41 4.17
CA TRP A 49 4.18 15.44 4.51
C TRP A 49 3.35 15.04 5.74
N ARG A 50 2.62 16.01 6.26
CA ARG A 50 1.52 15.84 7.21
C ARG A 50 0.20 16.16 6.53
N SER A 51 -0.81 15.35 6.76
CA SER A 51 -2.17 15.75 6.40
C SER A 51 -2.59 16.96 7.24
N SER A 52 -3.11 17.99 6.57
CA SER A 52 -3.67 19.20 7.21
C SER A 52 -4.85 18.88 8.14
N VAL A 53 -5.55 17.79 7.83
CA VAL A 53 -6.62 17.22 8.66
C VAL A 53 -6.08 15.96 9.33
N GLY A 54 -6.06 15.94 10.67
CA GLY A 54 -5.65 14.78 11.46
C GLY A 54 -4.13 14.64 11.70
N GLY A 55 -3.27 15.31 10.93
CA GLY A 55 -1.82 15.32 11.16
C GLY A 55 -1.10 13.99 10.86
N TYR A 56 -1.73 13.11 10.07
CA TYR A 56 -1.18 11.81 9.71
C TYR A 56 0.02 11.96 8.80
N ALA A 57 0.97 11.03 8.89
CA ALA A 57 2.13 11.03 8.01
C ALA A 57 1.74 10.60 6.60
N VAL A 58 2.28 11.28 5.60
CA VAL A 58 2.12 10.92 4.19
C VAL A 58 3.51 10.83 3.58
N LEU A 59 3.87 9.67 3.04
CA LEU A 59 5.20 9.42 2.49
C LEU A 59 5.14 9.08 1.00
N SER A 60 6.13 9.56 0.27
CA SER A 60 6.44 9.10 -1.08
C SER A 60 7.88 8.62 -1.13
N LEU A 61 8.03 7.31 -1.22
CA LEU A 61 9.29 6.58 -1.22
C LEU A 61 9.56 6.07 -2.63
N LYS A 62 10.82 6.07 -3.05
CA LYS A 62 11.18 5.61 -4.40
C LYS A 62 12.55 4.96 -4.51
N GLY A 63 12.73 4.11 -5.51
CA GLY A 63 13.97 3.38 -5.78
C GLY A 63 13.88 1.93 -5.32
N SER A 64 15.02 1.28 -5.06
CA SER A 64 15.03 -0.10 -4.57
C SER A 64 14.25 -0.26 -3.25
N TRP A 65 13.71 -1.46 -2.99
CA TRP A 65 12.99 -1.76 -1.75
C TRP A 65 13.80 -1.43 -0.50
N HIS A 66 15.10 -1.77 -0.50
CA HIS A 66 16.02 -1.39 0.59
C HIS A 66 16.16 0.12 0.74
N GLY A 67 16.35 0.84 -0.37
CA GLY A 67 16.45 2.30 -0.39
C GLY A 67 15.18 2.97 0.10
N MET A 68 14.01 2.47 -0.30
CA MET A 68 12.71 2.93 0.23
C MET A 68 12.58 2.66 1.74
N GLY A 69 13.10 1.54 2.22
CA GLY A 69 13.21 1.25 3.66
C GLY A 69 14.03 2.31 4.39
N ARG A 70 15.22 2.65 3.87
CA ARG A 70 16.07 3.71 4.44
C ARG A 70 15.38 5.07 4.43
N GLN A 71 14.64 5.38 3.37
CA GLN A 71 13.82 6.60 3.29
C GLN A 71 12.74 6.63 4.37
N TYR A 72 12.00 5.53 4.54
CA TYR A 72 10.94 5.43 5.54
C TYR A 72 11.50 5.59 6.96
N GLY A 73 12.57 4.85 7.28
CA GLY A 73 13.24 4.91 8.58
C GLY A 73 13.77 6.29 8.90
N GLY A 74 14.48 6.93 7.97
CA GLY A 74 15.06 8.26 8.16
C GLY A 74 14.01 9.38 8.27
N LEU A 75 12.96 9.35 7.43
CA LEU A 75 11.93 10.39 7.43
C LEU A 75 11.11 10.42 8.72
N LEU A 76 10.91 9.25 9.36
CA LEU A 76 10.04 9.12 10.53
C LEU A 76 10.77 8.60 11.78
N SER A 77 12.10 8.64 11.81
CA SER A 77 12.95 8.07 12.86
C SER A 77 12.44 8.34 14.28
N SER A 78 12.18 9.60 14.65
CA SER A 78 11.70 9.94 16.00
C SER A 78 10.33 9.35 16.33
N GLN A 79 9.43 9.30 15.35
CA GLN A 79 8.08 8.77 15.55
C GLN A 79 8.06 7.25 15.61
N LEU A 80 8.91 6.60 14.81
CA LEU A 80 9.10 5.15 14.86
C LEU A 80 9.60 4.73 16.24
N GLN A 81 10.60 5.43 16.78
CA GLN A 81 11.11 5.17 18.13
C GLN A 81 10.06 5.42 19.22
N GLU A 82 9.31 6.54 19.14
CA GLU A 82 8.23 6.83 20.08
C GLU A 82 7.14 5.74 20.05
N PHE A 83 6.70 5.37 18.85
CA PHE A 83 5.65 4.36 18.70
C PHE A 83 6.13 2.99 19.14
N TYR A 84 7.31 2.55 18.69
CA TYR A 84 7.91 1.28 19.10
C TYR A 84 8.01 1.17 20.62
N GLY A 85 8.55 2.20 21.30
CA GLY A 85 8.65 2.21 22.75
C GLY A 85 7.29 2.08 23.45
N ALA A 86 6.26 2.77 22.93
CA ALA A 86 4.91 2.70 23.49
C ALA A 86 4.26 1.32 23.29
N ILE A 87 4.27 0.77 22.06
CA ILE A 87 3.63 -0.51 21.78
C ILE A 87 4.36 -1.67 22.48
N LYS A 88 5.70 -1.65 22.51
CA LYS A 88 6.48 -2.69 23.20
C LYS A 88 6.16 -2.74 24.69
N ALA A 89 6.14 -1.57 25.35
CA ALA A 89 5.81 -1.49 26.77
C ALA A 89 4.38 -1.99 27.07
N ASP A 90 3.41 -1.70 26.19
CA ASP A 90 2.03 -2.19 26.33
C ASP A 90 1.95 -3.71 26.11
N LEU A 91 2.62 -4.25 25.08
CA LEU A 91 2.71 -5.70 24.85
C LEU A 91 3.34 -6.41 26.05
N GLU A 92 4.46 -5.90 26.58
CA GLU A 92 5.11 -6.44 27.79
C GLU A 92 4.17 -6.40 29.00
N ALA A 93 3.45 -5.30 29.22
CA ALA A 93 2.47 -5.17 30.30
C ALA A 93 1.29 -6.14 30.17
N ARG A 94 0.99 -6.61 28.95
CA ARG A 94 -0.06 -7.60 28.65
C ARG A 94 0.45 -9.03 28.61
N GLY A 95 1.74 -9.25 28.90
CA GLY A 95 2.33 -10.58 28.99
C GLY A 95 2.93 -11.07 27.68
N LEU A 96 3.56 -10.20 26.90
CA LEU A 96 4.47 -10.63 25.83
C LEU A 96 5.54 -11.57 26.40
N ARG A 97 5.45 -12.85 26.01
CA ARG A 97 6.38 -13.94 26.35
C ARG A 97 7.29 -14.32 25.16
N PRO A 98 8.40 -15.05 25.41
CA PRO A 98 9.29 -15.52 24.35
C PRO A 98 8.61 -16.32 23.23
N GLU A 99 7.56 -17.09 23.52
CA GLU A 99 6.88 -17.89 22.49
C GLU A 99 6.26 -17.01 21.39
N HIS A 100 5.72 -15.84 21.74
CA HIS A 100 5.22 -14.90 20.73
C HIS A 100 6.37 -14.35 19.87
N LEU A 101 7.59 -14.24 20.39
CA LEU A 101 8.74 -13.79 19.59
C LEU A 101 9.18 -14.84 18.58
N GLU A 102 8.92 -16.13 18.85
CA GLU A 102 9.12 -17.21 17.89
C GLU A 102 8.09 -17.11 16.76
N GLU A 103 6.80 -16.98 17.09
CA GLU A 103 5.71 -16.76 16.12
C GLU A 103 5.97 -15.54 15.23
N VAL A 104 6.45 -14.45 15.82
CA VAL A 104 6.84 -13.22 15.09
C VAL A 104 7.91 -13.49 14.04
N ARG A 105 8.89 -14.33 14.36
CA ARG A 105 9.96 -14.69 13.43
C ARG A 105 9.45 -15.63 12.34
N GLU A 106 8.60 -16.58 12.69
CA GLU A 106 7.96 -17.47 11.72
C GLU A 106 7.14 -16.67 10.70
N ILE A 107 6.35 -15.69 11.15
CA ILE A 107 5.63 -14.76 10.27
C ILE A 107 6.61 -14.00 9.37
N PHE A 108 7.67 -13.42 9.93
CA PHE A 108 8.66 -12.68 9.16
C PHE A 108 9.39 -13.56 8.12
N ASP A 109 9.62 -14.84 8.43
CA ASP A 109 10.25 -15.77 7.49
C ASP A 109 9.38 -15.99 6.23
N THR A 110 8.06 -15.88 6.35
CA THR A 110 7.13 -15.93 5.21
C THR A 110 7.14 -14.68 4.33
N TYR A 111 7.73 -13.57 4.80
CA TYR A 111 7.68 -12.30 4.07
C TYR A 111 8.41 -12.39 2.74
N SER A 112 7.87 -11.69 1.74
CA SER A 112 8.54 -11.51 0.45
C SER A 112 9.84 -10.72 0.60
N ASP A 113 10.78 -10.93 -0.32
CA ASP A 113 12.06 -10.20 -0.33
C ASP A 113 11.87 -8.67 -0.31
N PRO A 114 10.95 -8.06 -1.08
CA PRO A 114 10.61 -6.64 -0.97
C PRO A 114 10.29 -6.17 0.46
N MET A 115 9.46 -6.91 1.19
CA MET A 115 9.09 -6.57 2.56
C MET A 115 10.30 -6.68 3.51
N LYS A 116 11.09 -7.74 3.38
CA LYS A 116 12.32 -7.93 4.17
C LYS A 116 13.33 -6.81 3.92
N GLU A 117 13.51 -6.39 2.67
CA GLU A 117 14.40 -5.28 2.32
C GLU A 117 13.91 -3.92 2.85
N LEU A 118 12.59 -3.67 2.85
CA LEU A 118 12.03 -2.47 3.49
C LEU A 118 12.37 -2.43 4.99
N LEU A 119 12.19 -3.53 5.72
CA LEU A 119 12.49 -3.61 7.15
C LEU A 119 14.00 -3.47 7.43
N ARG A 120 14.85 -4.11 6.61
CA ARG A 120 16.31 -3.95 6.69
C ARG A 120 16.73 -2.50 6.47
N GLY A 121 16.23 -1.85 5.41
CA GLY A 121 16.54 -0.45 5.14
C GLY A 121 16.06 0.48 6.25
N MET A 122 14.87 0.27 6.80
CA MET A 122 14.38 1.06 7.93
C MET A 122 15.30 0.95 9.15
N SER A 123 15.83 -0.24 9.42
CA SER A 123 16.71 -0.45 10.58
C SER A 123 18.01 0.37 10.53
N GLU A 124 18.49 0.71 9.33
CA GLU A 124 19.74 1.47 9.17
C GLU A 124 19.61 2.96 9.49
N THR A 125 18.38 3.49 9.53
CA THR A 125 18.12 4.94 9.53
C THR A 125 17.11 5.40 10.57
N SER A 126 16.25 4.50 11.06
CA SER A 126 15.23 4.80 12.06
C SER A 126 15.78 4.94 13.49
N GLY A 127 16.93 4.33 13.78
CA GLY A 127 17.45 4.17 15.14
C GLY A 127 16.91 2.95 15.89
N LEU A 128 16.08 2.13 15.23
CA LEU A 128 15.65 0.81 15.71
C LEU A 128 16.43 -0.29 14.98
N SER A 129 16.76 -1.37 15.68
CA SER A 129 17.35 -2.57 15.09
C SER A 129 16.34 -3.34 14.22
N LEU A 130 16.84 -4.28 13.41
CA LEU A 130 15.99 -5.13 12.58
C LEU A 130 15.01 -5.96 13.42
N GLU A 131 15.45 -6.54 14.54
CA GLU A 131 14.57 -7.30 15.44
C GLU A 131 13.46 -6.43 16.04
N GLU A 132 13.76 -5.17 16.34
CA GLU A 132 12.76 -4.22 16.82
C GLU A 132 11.73 -3.91 15.72
N HIS A 133 12.17 -3.74 14.46
CA HIS A 133 11.25 -3.60 13.32
C HIS A 133 10.41 -4.85 13.06
N ILE A 134 10.97 -6.04 13.22
CA ILE A 134 10.24 -7.31 13.06
C ILE A 134 9.13 -7.44 14.11
N LEU A 135 9.43 -7.16 15.38
CA LEU A 135 8.41 -7.11 16.44
C LEU A 135 7.38 -6.00 16.17
N PHE A 136 7.84 -4.85 15.68
CA PHE A 136 6.97 -3.72 15.43
C PHE A 136 5.97 -3.98 14.30
N GLU A 137 6.46 -4.56 13.20
CA GLU A 137 5.65 -4.99 12.06
C GLU A 137 4.54 -5.95 12.50
N THR A 138 4.87 -6.93 13.33
CA THR A 138 3.94 -7.97 13.77
C THR A 138 3.10 -7.60 15.00
N SER A 139 3.41 -6.49 15.67
CA SER A 139 2.80 -6.09 16.94
C SER A 139 1.27 -6.04 16.92
N PHE A 140 0.67 -5.76 15.76
CA PHE A 140 -0.78 -5.64 15.60
C PHE A 140 -1.49 -6.98 15.35
N TYR A 141 -0.75 -8.05 15.10
CA TYR A 141 -1.26 -9.43 15.15
C TYR A 141 -1.24 -9.97 16.58
N ILE A 142 -0.16 -9.68 17.33
CA ILE A 142 0.02 -10.14 18.71
C ILE A 142 -0.92 -9.43 19.68
N LEU A 143 -1.10 -8.10 19.50
CA LEU A 143 -1.87 -7.30 20.44
C LEU A 143 -3.31 -7.81 20.63
N PRO A 144 -4.07 -8.17 19.57
CA PRO A 144 -5.35 -8.85 19.72
C PRO A 144 -5.28 -10.10 20.62
N ASP A 145 -4.34 -11.01 20.41
CA ASP A 145 -4.26 -12.27 21.18
C ASP A 145 -4.03 -12.02 22.67
N LEU A 146 -3.21 -11.03 23.00
CA LEU A 146 -2.96 -10.61 24.38
C LEU A 146 -4.15 -9.86 25.02
N VAL A 147 -5.20 -9.55 24.26
CA VAL A 147 -6.39 -8.80 24.72
C VAL A 147 -7.68 -9.61 24.58
N ILE A 148 -7.74 -10.64 23.73
CA ILE A 148 -8.98 -11.33 23.35
C ILE A 148 -9.67 -12.07 24.53
N GLU A 149 -8.96 -12.42 25.62
CA GLU A 149 -9.63 -12.87 26.86
C GLU A 149 -10.60 -11.83 27.45
N GLN A 150 -10.48 -10.54 27.09
CA GLN A 150 -11.27 -9.43 27.63
C GLN A 150 -12.35 -8.88 26.69
N SER A 151 -12.41 -9.27 25.41
CA SER A 151 -13.42 -8.73 24.47
C SER A 151 -14.25 -9.82 23.79
N LYS A 152 -15.39 -10.18 24.40
CA LYS A 152 -16.47 -10.97 23.77
C LYS A 152 -17.16 -10.27 22.57
N LYS A 153 -16.58 -9.20 22.01
CA LYS A 153 -17.04 -8.52 20.80
C LYS A 153 -15.90 -8.59 19.80
N ALA A 154 -16.07 -9.45 18.79
CA ALA A 154 -15.09 -9.61 17.73
C ALA A 154 -14.92 -8.28 16.96
N PRO A 155 -13.68 -7.88 16.60
CA PRO A 155 -13.46 -6.81 15.64
C PRO A 155 -14.27 -7.09 14.36
N SER A 156 -14.95 -6.08 13.82
CA SER A 156 -15.90 -6.21 12.71
C SER A 156 -15.57 -5.23 11.59
N CYS A 157 -14.42 -5.43 10.92
CA CYS A 157 -14.12 -4.68 9.70
C CYS A 157 -15.30 -4.79 8.71
N SER A 158 -15.52 -3.73 7.94
CA SER A 158 -16.59 -3.67 6.93
C SER A 158 -16.10 -2.95 5.69
N GLY A 159 -16.36 -3.53 4.52
CA GLY A 159 -16.10 -2.93 3.21
C GLY A 159 -17.40 -2.80 2.42
N ILE A 160 -17.52 -1.75 1.61
CA ILE A 160 -18.63 -1.55 0.68
C ILE A 160 -18.13 -1.03 -0.65
N ALA A 161 -18.51 -1.74 -1.71
CA ALA A 161 -18.29 -1.35 -3.10
C ALA A 161 -19.63 -1.00 -3.75
N VAL A 162 -19.72 0.17 -4.38
CA VAL A 162 -20.90 0.58 -5.16
C VAL A 162 -20.45 1.01 -6.54
N ALA A 163 -20.98 0.37 -7.58
CA ALA A 163 -20.63 0.63 -8.97
C ALA A 163 -21.88 0.91 -9.83
N ALA A 164 -21.68 1.19 -11.11
CA ALA A 164 -22.77 1.30 -12.07
C ALA A 164 -23.66 0.03 -12.07
N PRO A 165 -24.99 0.17 -12.25
CA PRO A 165 -25.74 1.40 -12.49
C PRO A 165 -26.20 2.12 -11.20
N ARG A 166 -25.63 1.79 -10.03
CA ARG A 166 -26.08 2.33 -8.73
C ARG A 166 -25.43 3.66 -8.35
N THR A 167 -24.49 4.14 -9.15
CA THR A 167 -23.77 5.41 -8.94
C THR A 167 -24.15 6.41 -10.02
N ALA A 168 -24.44 7.66 -9.64
CA ALA A 168 -24.98 8.68 -10.55
C ALA A 168 -24.01 9.05 -11.69
N ASP A 169 -22.70 8.92 -11.46
CA ASP A 169 -21.64 9.20 -12.43
C ASP A 169 -21.01 7.94 -13.03
N GLY A 170 -21.58 6.76 -12.75
CA GLY A 170 -21.09 5.48 -13.26
C GLY A 170 -19.75 5.01 -12.69
N LYS A 171 -19.14 5.73 -11.75
CA LYS A 171 -17.86 5.36 -11.13
C LYS A 171 -18.05 4.27 -10.07
N LEU A 172 -16.97 3.55 -9.79
CA LEU A 172 -16.85 2.68 -8.61
C LEU A 172 -16.47 3.54 -7.40
N TYR A 173 -17.25 3.44 -6.34
CA TYR A 173 -16.92 3.96 -5.01
C TYR A 173 -16.65 2.79 -4.09
N PHE A 174 -15.54 2.87 -3.38
CA PHE A 174 -15.18 1.91 -2.35
C PHE A 174 -14.97 2.64 -1.03
N ALA A 175 -15.52 2.09 0.05
CA ALA A 175 -15.29 2.58 1.41
C ALA A 175 -15.10 1.40 2.36
N ARG A 176 -14.23 1.57 3.35
CA ARG A 176 -14.08 0.60 4.44
C ARG A 176 -13.92 1.27 5.79
N ASN A 177 -14.35 0.55 6.82
CA ASN A 177 -13.91 0.77 8.20
C ASN A 177 -12.94 -0.34 8.58
N TRP A 178 -11.85 0.04 9.24
CA TRP A 178 -10.89 -0.89 9.82
C TRP A 178 -11.03 -0.85 11.33
N ASP A 179 -11.68 -1.90 11.85
CA ASP A 179 -12.04 -2.01 13.25
C ASP A 179 -11.15 -3.05 13.93
N MET A 180 -10.47 -2.62 14.99
CA MET A 180 -9.78 -3.50 15.92
C MET A 180 -10.33 -3.30 17.34
N THR A 181 -9.77 -3.99 18.34
CA THR A 181 -10.10 -3.85 19.77
C THR A 181 -9.94 -2.39 20.22
N GLN A 182 -11.04 -1.62 20.15
CA GLN A 182 -11.01 -0.16 20.19
C GLN A 182 -10.24 0.42 21.38
N THR A 183 -10.39 -0.18 22.57
CA THR A 183 -9.69 0.28 23.79
C THR A 183 -8.18 0.10 23.69
N ALA A 184 -7.71 -1.05 23.17
CA ALA A 184 -6.28 -1.33 23.04
C ALA A 184 -5.64 -0.50 21.93
N MET A 185 -6.39 -0.21 20.87
CA MET A 185 -5.86 0.36 19.63
C MET A 185 -5.90 1.88 19.56
N ARG A 186 -6.83 2.50 20.30
CA ARG A 186 -7.02 3.95 20.32
C ARG A 186 -5.73 4.76 20.55
N PRO A 187 -4.79 4.37 21.44
CA PRO A 187 -3.54 5.10 21.63
C PRO A 187 -2.66 5.17 20.38
N TYR A 188 -2.80 4.19 19.48
CA TYR A 188 -1.93 4.01 18.31
C TYR A 188 -2.53 4.57 17.02
N LEU A 189 -3.81 4.93 16.98
CA LEU A 189 -4.45 5.50 15.78
C LEU A 189 -3.77 6.80 15.30
N LYS A 190 -3.13 7.55 16.20
CA LYS A 190 -2.34 8.75 15.86
C LYS A 190 -1.12 8.45 14.96
N TYR A 191 -0.71 7.19 14.88
CA TYR A 191 0.43 6.73 14.10
C TYR A 191 0.04 6.21 12.71
N LEU A 192 -1.23 6.30 12.30
CA LEU A 192 -1.63 5.98 10.94
C LEU A 192 -0.89 6.85 9.91
N ALA A 193 -0.55 6.24 8.79
CA ALA A 193 0.12 6.88 7.67
C ALA A 193 -0.40 6.38 6.33
N LEU A 194 -0.26 7.22 5.30
CA LEU A 194 -0.34 6.81 3.90
C LEU A 194 1.07 6.76 3.35
N VAL A 195 1.54 5.58 2.94
CA VAL A 195 2.88 5.39 2.40
C VAL A 195 2.76 4.93 0.96
N THR A 196 3.39 5.66 0.04
CA THR A 196 3.48 5.25 -1.37
C THR A 196 4.87 4.71 -1.66
N PHE A 197 4.93 3.48 -2.17
CA PHE A 197 6.14 2.80 -2.61
C PHE A 197 6.23 2.87 -4.13
N ASN A 198 7.35 3.38 -4.65
CA ASN A 198 7.58 3.58 -6.08
C ASN A 198 8.89 2.84 -6.48
N PRO A 199 8.83 1.51 -6.63
CA PRO A 199 10.01 0.70 -6.96
C PRO A 199 10.55 1.01 -8.36
N ASP A 200 11.83 0.74 -8.59
CA ASP A 200 12.54 0.97 -9.86
C ASP A 200 13.03 -0.31 -10.55
N ASP A 201 12.57 -1.48 -10.08
CA ASP A 201 12.92 -2.81 -10.57
C ASP A 201 11.90 -3.40 -11.57
N GLY A 202 10.80 -2.68 -11.83
CA GLY A 202 9.71 -3.11 -12.71
C GLY A 202 8.46 -3.58 -11.99
N SER A 203 8.50 -3.73 -10.65
CA SER A 203 7.29 -3.86 -9.84
C SER A 203 6.40 -2.61 -9.94
N LEU A 204 5.12 -2.77 -9.64
CA LEU A 204 4.14 -1.70 -9.64
C LEU A 204 4.24 -0.83 -8.39
N ALA A 205 4.09 0.47 -8.58
CA ALA A 205 3.93 1.40 -7.47
C ALA A 205 2.58 1.20 -6.77
N PHE A 206 2.55 1.33 -5.45
CA PHE A 206 1.31 1.24 -4.68
C PHE A 206 1.31 2.12 -3.43
N ALA A 207 0.11 2.45 -2.97
CA ALA A 207 -0.15 3.16 -1.73
C ALA A 207 -0.71 2.19 -0.68
N ASN A 208 -0.22 2.30 0.56
CA ASN A 208 -0.62 1.51 1.71
C ASN A 208 -1.09 2.45 2.83
N ILE A 209 -2.20 2.11 3.51
CA ILE A 209 -2.67 2.82 4.71
C ILE A 209 -2.53 1.91 5.93
N ARG A 210 -1.51 2.17 6.75
CA ARG A 210 -1.19 1.41 7.97
C ARG A 210 -0.49 2.32 8.99
N PRO A 211 -0.37 1.90 10.27
CA PRO A 211 0.50 2.57 11.21
C PRO A 211 1.95 2.62 10.72
N ILE A 212 2.67 3.69 11.05
CA ILE A 212 4.07 3.87 10.65
C ILE A 212 4.94 2.70 11.10
N GLY A 213 5.93 2.34 10.29
CA GLY A 213 6.83 1.22 10.54
C GLY A 213 6.27 -0.13 10.09
N GLN A 214 4.96 -0.21 9.81
CA GLN A 214 4.35 -1.43 9.29
C GLN A 214 4.28 -1.42 7.75
N VAL A 215 4.54 -2.56 7.11
CA VAL A 215 4.64 -2.67 5.63
C VAL A 215 3.66 -3.67 5.02
N TYR A 216 3.16 -4.64 5.77
CA TYR A 216 2.09 -5.53 5.31
C TYR A 216 0.84 -4.76 4.88
N VAL A 217 0.03 -5.38 4.02
CA VAL A 217 -1.14 -4.74 3.41
C VAL A 217 -2.43 -5.32 3.98
N GLU A 218 -3.30 -4.43 4.47
CA GLU A 218 -4.73 -4.72 4.67
C GLU A 218 -5.63 -3.77 3.87
N THR A 219 -5.07 -2.66 3.41
CA THR A 219 -5.73 -1.65 2.58
C THR A 219 -4.68 -0.98 1.73
N GLY A 220 -4.81 -1.12 0.42
CA GLY A 220 -3.93 -0.44 -0.51
C GLY A 220 -4.51 -0.34 -1.91
N ILE A 221 -3.87 0.49 -2.72
CA ILE A 221 -4.21 0.68 -4.12
C ILE A 221 -2.93 0.82 -4.94
N ASN A 222 -2.85 0.13 -6.08
CA ASN A 222 -1.69 0.24 -6.96
C ASN A 222 -1.90 1.24 -8.12
N GLU A 223 -0.82 1.54 -8.84
CA GLU A 223 -0.81 2.48 -9.96
C GLU A 223 -1.70 2.07 -11.15
N LYS A 224 -2.18 0.81 -11.19
CA LYS A 224 -3.15 0.32 -12.18
C LYS A 224 -4.59 0.47 -11.72
N GLY A 225 -4.81 1.03 -10.52
CA GLY A 225 -6.13 1.27 -9.95
C GLY A 225 -6.75 0.04 -9.29
N ILE A 226 -5.96 -1.00 -9.03
CA ILE A 226 -6.40 -2.17 -8.26
C ILE A 226 -6.39 -1.79 -6.79
N LEU A 227 -7.57 -1.79 -6.18
CA LEU A 227 -7.76 -1.60 -4.74
C LEU A 227 -7.94 -2.97 -4.09
N ILE A 228 -7.24 -3.19 -2.98
CA ILE A 228 -7.35 -4.38 -2.15
C ILE A 228 -7.70 -3.94 -0.73
N GLU A 229 -8.71 -4.56 -0.15
CA GLU A 229 -8.96 -4.56 1.28
C GLU A 229 -9.20 -5.99 1.81
N VAL A 230 -8.83 -6.24 3.07
CA VAL A 230 -9.09 -7.53 3.73
C VAL A 230 -9.91 -7.37 5.00
N ASN A 231 -10.92 -8.22 5.14
CA ASN A 231 -11.65 -8.39 6.38
C ASN A 231 -11.28 -9.76 6.96
N ASN A 232 -11.07 -9.81 8.28
CA ASN A 232 -10.75 -11.06 8.96
C ASN A 232 -11.90 -12.07 8.76
N GLY A 233 -11.56 -13.21 8.16
CA GLY A 233 -12.47 -14.30 7.86
C GLY A 233 -12.25 -15.55 8.71
N SER A 234 -11.38 -15.54 9.72
CA SER A 234 -10.98 -16.74 10.49
C SER A 234 -12.15 -17.44 11.19
N GLY A 235 -13.22 -16.70 11.51
CA GLY A 235 -14.46 -17.30 12.03
C GLY A 235 -15.26 -18.11 11.00
N SER A 236 -14.94 -18.00 9.70
CA SER A 236 -15.63 -18.67 8.59
C SER A 236 -14.95 -19.98 8.17
N ASP A 237 -13.63 -20.09 8.37
CA ASP A 237 -12.86 -21.30 8.16
C ASP A 237 -11.87 -21.46 9.33
N PRO A 238 -12.12 -22.39 10.27
CA PRO A 238 -11.25 -22.61 11.42
C PRO A 238 -10.03 -23.49 11.08
N THR A 239 -9.83 -23.83 9.80
CA THR A 239 -8.74 -24.71 9.36
C THR A 239 -7.44 -23.93 9.23
N GLU A 240 -6.38 -24.40 9.88
CA GLU A 240 -5.02 -23.91 9.65
C GLU A 240 -4.47 -24.51 8.35
N ASN A 241 -3.86 -23.66 7.52
CA ASN A 241 -3.19 -24.06 6.30
C ASN A 241 -1.67 -23.95 6.50
N PRO A 242 -0.99 -24.98 7.05
CA PRO A 242 0.42 -24.89 7.44
C PRO A 242 1.42 -24.65 6.29
N ASP A 243 0.98 -24.82 5.03
CA ASP A 243 1.79 -24.48 3.84
C ASP A 243 1.21 -23.27 3.08
N GLY A 244 0.28 -22.54 3.70
CA GLY A 244 -0.38 -21.39 3.11
C GLY A 244 0.46 -20.13 3.27
N THR A 245 0.38 -19.25 2.26
CA THR A 245 0.97 -17.92 2.37
C THR A 245 0.14 -17.08 3.31
N PHE A 246 0.80 -16.42 4.27
CA PHE A 246 0.14 -15.48 5.17
C PHE A 246 -0.55 -14.38 4.36
N VAL A 247 -1.88 -14.24 4.51
CA VAL A 247 -2.72 -13.38 3.64
C VAL A 247 -2.14 -11.96 3.47
N PRO A 248 -1.76 -11.22 4.52
CA PRO A 248 -1.25 -9.86 4.38
C PRO A 248 0.05 -9.72 3.57
N VAL A 249 0.87 -10.79 3.50
CA VAL A 249 2.06 -10.86 2.63
C VAL A 249 1.63 -11.01 1.18
N GLU A 250 0.65 -11.87 0.90
CA GLU A 250 0.15 -12.05 -0.46
C GLU A 250 -0.52 -10.78 -0.99
N LEU A 251 -1.25 -10.04 -0.14
CA LEU A 251 -1.85 -8.76 -0.54
C LEU A 251 -0.78 -7.71 -0.94
N PHE A 252 0.40 -7.73 -0.29
CA PHE A 252 1.54 -6.92 -0.71
C PHE A 252 2.03 -7.33 -2.10
N SER A 253 2.20 -8.64 -2.32
CA SER A 253 2.61 -9.20 -3.62
C SER A 253 1.64 -8.80 -4.74
N LEU A 254 0.34 -9.00 -4.52
CA LEU A 254 -0.70 -8.64 -5.49
C LEU A 254 -0.67 -7.17 -5.90
N LEU A 255 -0.49 -6.25 -4.95
CA LEU A 255 -0.43 -4.82 -5.26
C LEU A 255 0.80 -4.44 -6.10
N ASN A 256 1.94 -5.09 -5.89
CA ASN A 256 3.16 -4.75 -6.61
C ASN A 256 3.42 -5.61 -7.87
N GLU A 257 2.65 -6.68 -8.08
CA GLU A 257 2.88 -7.62 -9.19
C GLU A 257 1.71 -7.72 -10.18
N CYS A 258 0.45 -7.54 -9.73
CA CYS A 258 -0.72 -7.69 -10.60
C CYS A 258 -1.14 -6.37 -11.24
N SER A 259 -1.31 -6.39 -12.56
CA SER A 259 -1.66 -5.22 -13.37
C SER A 259 -3.13 -5.17 -13.78
N ALA A 260 -3.85 -6.29 -13.63
CA ALA A 260 -5.27 -6.40 -13.92
C ALA A 260 -6.05 -7.15 -12.82
N PHE A 261 -7.34 -6.83 -12.70
CA PHE A 261 -8.24 -7.47 -11.71
C PHE A 261 -8.32 -9.00 -11.88
N ASP A 262 -8.38 -9.48 -13.13
CA ASP A 262 -8.46 -10.93 -13.40
C ASP A 262 -7.19 -11.68 -12.96
N GLU A 263 -6.02 -11.03 -13.00
CA GLU A 263 -4.77 -11.61 -12.48
C GLU A 263 -4.84 -11.79 -10.96
N VAL A 264 -5.37 -10.79 -10.26
CA VAL A 264 -5.60 -10.86 -8.80
C VAL A 264 -6.53 -12.01 -8.45
N ILE A 265 -7.67 -12.13 -9.15
CA ILE A 265 -8.62 -13.23 -8.92
C ILE A 265 -7.99 -14.59 -9.24
N SER A 266 -7.26 -14.70 -10.35
CA SER A 266 -6.58 -15.94 -10.71
C SER A 266 -5.57 -16.38 -9.65
N ARG A 267 -4.88 -15.44 -9.01
CA ARG A 267 -3.88 -15.73 -7.98
C ARG A 267 -4.52 -16.09 -6.64
N LEU A 268 -5.48 -15.29 -6.17
CA LEU A 268 -6.23 -15.58 -4.94
C LEU A 268 -7.01 -16.91 -4.97
N THR A 269 -7.37 -17.39 -6.16
CA THR A 269 -8.08 -18.68 -6.32
C THR A 269 -7.14 -19.88 -6.50
N ALA A 270 -5.88 -19.64 -6.89
CA ALA A 270 -4.87 -20.67 -7.07
C ALA A 270 -4.01 -20.87 -5.80
N ASP A 271 -3.75 -19.79 -5.07
CA ASP A 271 -2.86 -19.79 -3.93
C ASP A 271 -3.51 -20.45 -2.71
N LYS A 272 -2.73 -21.26 -1.99
CA LYS A 272 -3.08 -21.70 -0.65
C LYS A 272 -2.75 -20.57 0.30
N LEU A 273 -3.74 -20.02 0.98
CA LEU A 273 -3.59 -18.88 1.89
C LEU A 273 -3.85 -19.32 3.34
N ASP A 274 -3.18 -18.65 4.28
CA ASP A 274 -3.37 -18.84 5.71
C ASP A 274 -3.63 -17.51 6.42
N ALA A 275 -4.42 -17.57 7.50
CA ALA A 275 -4.97 -16.40 8.18
C ALA A 275 -3.97 -15.64 9.07
#